data_AF-A0A8S0QYQ4-F1
#
_entry.id   AF-A0A8S0QYQ4-F1
#
_cell.length_a   1.000
_cell.length_b   1.000
_cell.length_c   1.000
_cell.angle_alpha   90.00
_cell.angle_beta   90.00
_cell.angle_gamma   90.00
#
_symmetry.space_group_name_H-M   'P 1'
#
loop_
_entity.id
_entity.type
_entity.pdbx_description
1 polymer ?
#
loop_
_entity_poly.entity_id
_entity_poly.type
_entity_poly.pdbx_seq_one_letter_code
_entity_poly.pdbx_strand_id
1 'polypeptide(L)'
;MAMRVGLESDQFPIKLSGVFLNCPYFLGKIPIGNEAEDEKMKNIYQRLWLHMYTNSEGLDDPLVNPAMYPRLSILGCKRMLIFVAELDSLRDRILLLSEIIVTE
;
A
#
# COMPACT_ATOMS: atom_id res chain seq x y z
N MET A 1 8.46 1.45 3.55
CA MET A 1 9.49 1.29 4.62
C MET A 1 9.53 -0.13 5.19
N ALA A 2 8.42 -0.70 5.67
CA ALA A 2 8.42 -2.10 6.16
C ALA A 2 8.80 -3.12 5.07
N MET A 3 8.27 -2.97 3.85
CA MET A 3 8.66 -3.82 2.70
C MET A 3 10.17 -3.79 2.42
N ARG A 4 10.82 -2.63 2.59
CA ARG A 4 12.28 -2.53 2.40
C ARG A 4 13.06 -3.33 3.45
N VAL A 5 12.63 -3.30 4.70
CA VAL A 5 13.26 -4.10 5.77
C VAL A 5 13.16 -5.59 5.47
N GLY A 6 12.02 -6.01 4.93
CA GLY A 6 11.83 -7.36 4.45
C GLY A 6 12.71 -7.77 3.28
N LEU A 7 12.87 -6.87 2.31
CA LEU A 7 13.70 -7.12 1.12
C LEU A 7 15.18 -7.11 1.40
N GLU A 8 15.60 -6.26 2.33
CA GLU A 8 16.98 -6.09 2.73
C GLU A 8 17.30 -6.92 3.99
N SER A 9 16.48 -7.94 4.32
CA SER A 9 16.63 -8.75 5.55
C SER A 9 17.98 -9.44 5.67
N ASP A 10 18.59 -9.77 4.52
CA ASP A 10 19.90 -10.40 4.44
C ASP A 10 21.05 -9.40 4.64
N GLN A 11 20.81 -8.11 4.40
CA GLN A 11 21.79 -7.03 4.57
C GLN A 11 21.73 -6.38 5.94
N PHE A 12 20.55 -6.35 6.58
CA PHE A 12 20.35 -5.72 7.88
C PHE A 12 19.53 -6.62 8.82
N PRO A 13 20.06 -6.98 10.02
CA PRO A 13 19.39 -7.87 10.95
C PRO A 13 18.27 -7.16 11.75
N ILE A 14 17.38 -6.43 11.07
CA ILE A 14 16.25 -5.74 11.68
C ILE A 14 15.03 -6.66 11.65
N LYS A 15 14.48 -6.98 12.82
CA LYS A 15 13.25 -7.77 12.94
C LYS A 15 12.07 -6.87 13.31
N LEU A 16 11.10 -6.72 12.40
CA LEU A 16 9.88 -5.97 12.70
C LEU A 16 8.94 -6.81 13.55
N SER A 17 8.64 -6.32 14.76
CA SER A 17 7.68 -7.00 15.66
C SER A 17 6.23 -6.89 15.17
N GLY A 18 5.94 -5.84 14.40
CA GLY A 18 4.66 -5.60 13.76
C GLY A 18 4.65 -4.24 13.05
N VAL A 19 3.60 -3.97 12.27
CA VAL A 19 3.36 -2.71 11.58
C VAL A 19 1.96 -2.21 11.92
N PHE A 20 1.83 -0.91 12.17
CA PHE A 20 0.56 -0.22 12.29
C PHE A 20 0.39 0.76 11.14
N LEU A 21 -0.71 0.66 10.42
CA LEU A 21 -1.08 1.53 9.30
C LEU A 21 -2.41 2.21 9.63
N ASN A 22 -2.41 3.54 9.66
CA ASN A 22 -3.63 4.32 9.85
C ASN A 22 -4.02 5.01 8.56
N CYS A 23 -5.11 4.55 7.94
CA CYS A 23 -5.61 5.00 6.64
C CYS A 23 -4.48 5.09 5.59
N PRO A 24 -3.80 3.95 5.31
CA PRO A 24 -2.62 3.97 4.46
C PRO A 24 -2.96 4.41 3.04
N TYR A 25 -2.08 5.24 2.49
CA TYR A 25 -2.17 5.74 1.14
C TYR A 25 -1.70 4.68 0.13
N PHE A 26 -2.61 3.81 -0.28
CA PHE A 26 -2.37 2.87 -1.36
C PHE A 26 -3.15 3.28 -2.60
N LEU A 27 -2.53 3.16 -3.76
CA LEU A 27 -3.12 3.45 -5.06
C LEU A 27 -3.02 2.26 -5.99
N GLY A 28 -3.59 2.41 -7.17
CA GLY A 28 -3.37 1.54 -8.30
C GLY A 28 -3.80 2.25 -9.57
N LYS A 29 -3.38 1.69 -10.70
CA LYS A 29 -3.74 2.25 -12.00
C LYS A 29 -5.23 2.08 -12.31
N ILE A 30 -5.80 0.93 -11.95
CA ILE A 30 -7.22 0.62 -12.16
C ILE A 30 -7.99 1.00 -10.90
N PRO A 31 -8.92 1.96 -10.95
CA PRO A 31 -9.71 2.35 -9.79
C PRO A 31 -10.72 1.26 -9.40
N ILE A 32 -10.99 1.12 -8.11
CA ILE A 32 -11.92 0.16 -7.50
C ILE A 32 -12.76 0.81 -6.40
N GLY A 33 -14.03 0.40 -6.27
CA GLY A 33 -14.92 0.85 -5.20
C GLY A 33 -15.00 2.36 -5.04
N ASN A 34 -14.88 2.83 -3.79
CA ASN A 34 -14.97 4.24 -3.38
C ASN A 34 -14.05 5.19 -4.17
N GLU A 35 -12.88 4.74 -4.63
CA GLU A 35 -11.94 5.62 -5.35
C GLU A 35 -12.40 5.90 -6.80
N ALA A 36 -13.27 5.05 -7.34
CA ALA A 36 -13.90 5.26 -8.63
C ALA A 36 -15.06 6.26 -8.55
N GLU A 37 -15.69 6.40 -7.37
CA GLU A 37 -16.82 7.30 -7.13
C GLU A 37 -16.36 8.76 -6.95
N ASP A 38 -15.19 8.99 -6.34
CA ASP A 38 -14.63 10.33 -6.13
C ASP A 38 -13.50 10.64 -7.14
N GLU A 39 -13.91 11.03 -8.36
CA GLU A 39 -12.99 11.35 -9.45
C GLU A 39 -12.03 12.51 -9.12
N LYS A 40 -12.49 13.47 -8.30
CA LYS A 40 -11.67 14.61 -7.88
C LYS A 40 -10.55 14.15 -6.95
N MET A 41 -10.88 13.42 -5.89
CA MET A 41 -9.89 12.90 -4.94
C MET A 41 -8.94 11.92 -5.61
N LYS A 42 -9.45 11.04 -6.49
CA LYS A 42 -8.63 10.16 -7.32
C LYS A 42 -7.57 10.94 -8.09
N ASN A 43 -7.94 12.01 -8.80
CA ASN A 43 -6.99 12.80 -9.59
C ASN A 43 -5.95 13.50 -8.70
N ILE A 44 -6.38 14.02 -7.55
CA ILE A 44 -5.47 14.61 -6.55
C ILE A 44 -4.46 13.58 -6.08
N TYR A 45 -4.90 12.40 -5.68
CA TYR A 45 -4.02 11.33 -5.21
C TYR A 45 -3.04 10.88 -6.31
N GLN A 46 -3.52 10.56 -7.51
CA GLN A 46 -2.64 10.14 -8.59
C GLN A 46 -1.58 11.18 -8.94
N ARG A 47 -1.94 12.47 -8.96
CA ARG A 47 -0.99 13.57 -9.18
C ARG A 47 0.01 13.72 -8.05
N LEU A 48 -0.44 13.60 -6.79
CA LEU A 48 0.44 13.65 -5.62
C LEU A 48 1.52 12.58 -5.70
N TRP A 49 1.17 11.34 -6.06
CA TRP A 49 2.14 10.25 -6.21
C TRP A 49 3.18 10.55 -7.28
N LEU A 50 2.73 10.88 -8.50
CA LEU A 50 3.61 11.18 -9.63
C LEU A 50 4.50 12.41 -9.38
N HIS A 51 4.03 13.36 -8.57
CA HIS A 51 4.82 14.53 -8.20
C HIS A 51 5.88 14.22 -7.13
N MET A 52 5.53 13.42 -6.10
CA MET A 52 6.45 13.06 -5.02
C MET A 52 7.51 12.04 -5.45
N TYR A 53 7.17 11.13 -6.35
CA TYR A 53 8.04 10.04 -6.79
C TYR A 53 8.28 10.11 -8.31
N THR A 54 9.19 10.99 -8.72
CA THR A 54 9.51 11.24 -10.13
C THR A 54 10.15 10.04 -10.84
N ASN A 55 10.78 9.14 -10.08
CA ASN A 55 11.45 7.93 -10.61
C ASN A 55 10.56 6.68 -10.55
N SER A 56 9.29 6.85 -10.17
CA SER A 56 8.35 5.74 -10.07
C SER A 56 7.98 5.18 -11.44
N GLU A 57 7.68 3.89 -11.50
CA GLU A 57 7.08 3.24 -12.68
C GLU A 57 5.59 3.62 -12.88
N GLY A 58 5.03 4.43 -11.97
CA GLY A 58 3.69 4.98 -12.03
C GLY A 58 2.82 4.53 -10.87
N LEU A 59 1.52 4.40 -11.10
CA LEU A 59 0.54 4.11 -10.04
C LEU A 59 0.54 2.65 -9.56
N ASP A 60 1.19 1.75 -10.31
CA ASP A 60 1.35 0.33 -9.95
C ASP A 60 2.73 0.03 -9.38
N ASP A 61 3.51 1.09 -9.09
CA ASP A 61 4.78 0.96 -8.41
C ASP A 61 4.57 0.30 -7.03
N PRO A 62 5.35 -0.75 -6.68
CA PRO A 62 5.22 -1.46 -5.41
C PRO A 62 5.22 -0.59 -4.15
N LEU A 63 5.82 0.60 -4.20
CA LEU A 63 5.85 1.52 -3.08
C LEU A 63 4.47 2.14 -2.76
N VAL A 64 3.59 2.26 -3.75
CA VAL A 64 2.23 2.80 -3.60
C VAL A 64 1.14 1.75 -3.84
N ASN A 65 1.44 0.72 -4.61
CA ASN A 65 0.56 -0.41 -4.87
C ASN A 65 1.22 -1.73 -4.41
N PRO A 66 1.19 -2.03 -3.09
CA PRO A 66 1.84 -3.22 -2.56
C PRO A 66 1.28 -4.53 -3.15
N ALA A 67 0.05 -4.53 -3.65
CA ALA A 67 -0.56 -5.70 -4.28
C ALA A 67 0.14 -6.12 -5.59
N MET A 68 0.91 -5.23 -6.22
CA MET A 68 1.75 -5.56 -7.38
C MET A 68 3.08 -6.21 -6.97
N TYR A 69 3.33 -6.35 -5.67
CA TYR A 69 4.53 -7.01 -5.21
C TYR A 69 4.38 -8.54 -5.24
N PRO A 70 5.36 -9.29 -5.79
CA PRO A 70 5.21 -10.73 -6.00
C PRO A 70 5.05 -11.57 -4.72
N ARG A 71 5.42 -11.03 -3.56
CA ARG A 71 5.34 -11.69 -2.26
C ARG A 71 5.12 -10.66 -1.15
N LEU A 72 3.89 -10.49 -0.70
CA LEU A 72 3.56 -9.61 0.43
C LEU A 72 4.06 -10.17 1.77
N SER A 73 4.24 -11.48 1.85
CA SER A 73 4.90 -12.22 2.93
C SER A 73 6.35 -11.75 3.20
N ILE A 74 6.95 -10.97 2.31
CA ILE A 74 8.22 -10.26 2.53
C ILE A 74 8.05 -9.02 3.40
N LEU A 75 6.86 -8.61 3.87
CA LEU A 75 6.69 -7.42 4.73
C LEU A 75 7.55 -7.41 6.03
N GLY A 76 8.27 -8.50 6.34
CA GLY A 76 9.31 -8.57 7.37
C GLY A 76 8.75 -8.51 8.79
N CYS A 77 7.43 -8.42 8.91
CA CYS A 77 6.69 -8.27 10.14
C CYS A 77 5.74 -9.45 10.35
N LYS A 78 5.61 -9.89 11.61
CA LYS A 78 4.71 -11.00 11.99
C LYS A 78 3.26 -10.58 12.23
N ARG A 79 3.02 -9.28 12.41
CA ARG A 79 1.74 -8.73 12.83
C ARG A 79 1.49 -7.43 12.10
N MET A 80 0.28 -7.24 11.60
CA MET A 80 -0.14 -5.99 10.97
C MET A 80 -1.47 -5.56 11.57
N LEU A 81 -1.59 -4.27 11.87
CA LEU A 81 -2.84 -3.62 12.25
C LEU A 81 -3.11 -2.50 11.26
N ILE A 82 -4.26 -2.54 10.60
CA ILE A 82 -4.68 -1.54 9.62
C ILE A 82 -5.97 -0.90 10.12
N PHE A 83 -5.96 0.42 10.25
CA PHE A 83 -7.16 1.22 10.46
C PHE A 83 -7.58 1.85 9.14
N VAL A 84 -8.88 1.82 8.87
CA VAL A 84 -9.48 2.40 7.66
C VAL A 84 -10.70 3.18 8.10
N ALA A 85 -10.77 4.46 7.71
CA ALA A 85 -11.93 5.27 7.99
C ALA A 85 -13.08 4.90 7.03
N GLU A 86 -14.32 4.96 7.53
CA GLU A 86 -15.51 4.59 6.75
C GLU A 86 -15.66 5.43 5.47
N LEU A 87 -15.32 6.73 5.58
CA LEU A 87 -15.42 7.73 4.52
C LEU A 87 -14.10 7.93 3.74
N ASP A 88 -13.14 7.03 3.89
CA ASP A 88 -11.90 7.10 3.11
C ASP A 88 -12.16 6.71 1.65
N SER A 89 -11.78 7.57 0.70
CA SER A 89 -11.90 7.27 -0.74
C SER A 89 -11.03 6.08 -1.15
N LEU A 90 -9.97 5.76 -0.41
CA LEU A 90 -9.08 4.61 -0.68
C LEU A 90 -9.48 3.36 0.11
N ARG A 91 -10.60 3.40 0.85
CA ARG A 91 -11.04 2.33 1.75
C ARG A 91 -11.03 0.95 1.09
N ASP A 92 -11.71 0.79 -0.04
CA ASP A 92 -11.87 -0.53 -0.67
C ASP A 92 -10.55 -1.10 -1.16
N ARG A 93 -9.62 -0.24 -1.56
CA ARG A 93 -8.27 -0.66 -1.93
C ARG A 93 -7.46 -1.14 -0.74
N ILE A 94 -7.59 -0.47 0.41
CA ILE A 94 -6.94 -0.90 1.64
C ILE A 94 -7.54 -2.23 2.12
N LEU A 95 -8.86 -2.39 2.02
CA LEU A 95 -9.54 -3.65 2.36
C LEU A 95 -9.10 -4.79 1.44
N LEU A 96 -9.02 -4.56 0.12
CA LEU A 96 -8.51 -5.55 -0.84
C LEU A 96 -7.10 -6.02 -0.47
N LEU A 97 -6.20 -5.09 -0.14
CA LEU A 97 -4.86 -5.44 0.30
C LEU A 97 -4.88 -6.29 1.58
N SER A 98 -5.76 -5.94 2.53
CA SER A 98 -5.89 -6.70 3.78
C SER A 98 -6.34 -8.14 3.53
N GLU A 99 -7.21 -8.37 2.56
CA GLU A 99 -7.63 -9.71 2.14
C GLU A 99 -6.48 -10.49 1.51
N ILE A 100 -5.72 -9.86 0.60
CA ILE A 100 -4.56 -10.50 -0.04
C ILE A 100 -3.53 -10.91 1.02
N ILE A 101 -3.24 -10.04 1.99
CA ILE A 101 -2.28 -10.32 3.07
C ILE A 101 -2.75 -11.46 3.99
N VAL A 102 -4.06 -11.62 4.20
CA VAL A 102 -4.60 -12.72 5.02
C VAL A 102 -4.57 -14.06 4.28
N THR A 103 -4.59 -14.04 2.94
CA THR A 103 -4.56 -15.25 2.11
C THR A 103 -3.16 -15.78 1.78
N GLU A 104 -2.10 -14.98 1.96
CA GLU A 104 -0.71 -15.41 1.86
C GLU A 104 -0.17 -16.02 3.15
#